data_AF-A0A0U3KM67-F1
#
_entry.id   AF-A0A0U3KM67-F1
#
_cell.length_a   1.000
_cell.length_b   1.000
_cell.length_c   1.000
_cell.angle_alpha   90.00
_cell.angle_beta   90.00
_cell.angle_gamma   90.00
#
_symmetry.space_group_name_H-M   'P 1'
#
loop_
_entity.id
_entity.type
_entity.pdbx_description
1 polymer ?
#
loop_
_entity_poly.entity_id
_entity_poly.type
_entity_poly.pdbx_seq_one_letter_code
_entity_poly.pdbx_strand_id
1 'polypeptide(L)' 'MLLLSLVLFAVKAFALVDCVLRDAGRFSVADSLPKNTWLVILGLAVVAHAVFWAPLSLLNLAGTVAALVYLAQLRGSHV' A
#
# COMPACT_ATOMS: atom_id res chain seq x y z
N MET A 1 3.12 3.61 21.38
CA MET A 1 3.64 2.41 20.68
C MET A 1 2.53 1.70 19.91
N LEU A 2 1.48 1.25 20.60
CA LEU A 2 0.34 0.52 19.98
C LEU A 2 -0.46 1.39 19.00
N LEU A 3 -0.81 2.61 19.40
CA LEU A 3 -1.52 3.59 18.57
C LEU A 3 -0.82 3.87 17.24
N LEU A 4 0.51 4.06 17.25
CA LEU A 4 1.29 4.31 16.05
C LEU A 4 1.28 3.10 15.10
N SER A 5 1.40 1.89 15.66
CA SER A 5 1.33 0.64 14.88
C SER A 5 -0.05 0.47 14.25
N LEU A 6 -1.12 0.77 15.01
CA LEU A 6 -2.50 0.71 14.53
C LEU A 6 -2.76 1.71 13.41
N VAL A 7 -2.26 2.95 13.53
CA VAL A 7 -2.40 3.99 12.49
C VAL A 7 -1.65 3.59 11.22
N LEU A 8 -0.41 3.11 11.34
CA LEU A 8 0.37 2.63 10.20
C LEU A 8 -0.29 1.43 9.51
N PHE A 9 -0.85 0.51 10.30
CA PHE A 9 -1.62 -0.62 9.78
C PHE A 9 -2.89 -0.15 9.07
N ALA A 10 -3.63 0.80 9.64
CA ALA A 10 -4.83 1.36 9.05
C ALA A 10 -4.55 2.06 7.71
N VAL A 11 -3.45 2.80 7.59
CA VAL A 11 -3.05 3.43 6.31
C VAL A 11 -2.75 2.38 5.24
N LYS A 12 -2.04 1.30 5.59
CA LYS A 12 -1.77 0.20 4.66
C LYS A 12 -3.05 -0.54 4.23
N ALA A 13 -3.92 -0.82 5.20
CA ALA A 13 -5.20 -1.47 4.95
C ALA A 13 -6.10 -0.58 4.08
N PHE A 14 -6.12 0.73 4.34
CA PHE A 14 -6.85 1.68 3.51
C PHE A 14 -6.32 1.72 2.07
N ALA A 15 -4.99 1.77 1.89
CA ALA A 15 -4.39 1.73 0.57
C ALA A 15 -4.70 0.41 -0.18
N LEU A 16 -4.73 -0.72 0.53
CA LEU A 16 -5.13 -2.01 -0.03
C LEU A 16 -6.60 -1.98 -0.49
N VAL A 17 -7.50 -1.51 0.36
CA VAL A 17 -8.94 -1.43 0.07
C VAL A 17 -9.20 -0.49 -1.11
N ASP A 18 -8.54 0.68 -1.14
CA ASP A 18 -8.58 1.59 -2.27
C ASP A 18 -8.10 0.90 -3.56
N CYS A 19 -6.98 0.17 -3.49
CA CYS A 19 -6.45 -0.58 -4.63
C CYS A 19 -7.41 -1.67 -5.13
N VAL A 20 -8.08 -2.38 -4.23
CA VAL A 20 -9.10 -3.40 -4.58
C VAL A 20 -10.28 -2.75 -5.29
N LEU A 21 -10.83 -1.68 -4.70
CA LEU A 21 -12.02 -0.97 -5.19
C LEU A 21 -11.77 -0.23 -6.51
N ARG A 22 -10.52 0.17 -6.76
CA ARG A 22 -10.17 0.98 -7.93
C ARG A 22 -10.03 0.14 -9.20
N ASP A 23 -10.66 0.60 -10.27
CA ASP A 23 -10.75 -0.15 -11.52
C ASP A 23 -9.37 -0.37 -12.18
N ALA A 24 -9.16 -1.58 -12.71
CA ALA A 24 -7.89 -1.98 -13.33
C ALA A 24 -7.56 -1.13 -14.57
N GLY A 25 -8.57 -0.57 -15.23
CA GLY A 25 -8.41 0.27 -16.41
C GLY A 25 -7.60 1.55 -16.15
N ARG A 26 -7.61 2.11 -14.93
CA ARG A 26 -6.84 3.33 -14.62
C ARG A 26 -5.34 3.09 -14.49
N PHE A 27 -4.92 1.85 -14.20
CA PHE A 27 -3.50 1.49 -14.12
C PHE A 27 -2.87 1.34 -15.51
N SER A 28 -3.68 0.95 -16.50
CA SER A 28 -3.27 0.86 -17.91
C SER A 28 -2.98 2.21 -18.55
N VAL A 29 -3.69 3.27 -18.13
CA VAL A 29 -3.51 4.63 -18.68
C VAL A 29 -2.28 5.33 -18.07
N ALA A 30 -1.87 4.92 -16.88
CA ALA A 30 -0.78 5.55 -16.14
C ALA A 30 0.62 4.99 -16.44
N ASP A 31 0.77 4.11 -17.44
CA ASP A 31 2.02 3.35 -17.75
C ASP A 31 2.68 2.74 -16.50
N SER A 32 1.85 2.42 -15.51
CA SER A 32 2.28 2.08 -14.16
C SER A 32 2.22 0.58 -13.92
N LEU A 33 2.90 0.12 -12.86
CA LEU A 33 2.84 -1.28 -12.41
C LEU A 33 1.39 -1.81 -12.42
N PRO A 34 1.14 -3.02 -12.95
CA PRO A 34 -0.22 -3.54 -13.09
C PRO A 34 -0.89 -3.70 -11.73
N LYS A 35 -2.22 -3.53 -11.71
CA LYS A 35 -3.05 -3.59 -10.49
C LYS A 35 -2.72 -4.81 -9.63
N ASN A 36 -2.54 -5.99 -10.24
CA ASN A 36 -2.22 -7.23 -9.53
C ASN A 36 -0.91 -7.13 -8.73
N THR A 37 0.14 -6.50 -9.27
CA THR A 37 1.42 -6.35 -8.56
C THR A 37 1.26 -5.44 -7.35
N TRP A 38 0.52 -4.33 -7.49
CA TRP A 38 0.21 -3.45 -6.37
C TRP A 38 -0.59 -4.15 -5.27
N LEU A 39 -1.57 -4.95 -5.66
CA LEU A 39 -2.38 -5.76 -4.75
C LEU A 39 -1.54 -6.74 -3.95
N VAL A 40 -0.60 -7.44 -4.60
CA VAL A 40 0.32 -8.36 -3.93
C VAL A 40 1.25 -7.61 -2.97
N ILE A 41 1.82 -6.49 -3.37
CA ILE A 41 2.74 -5.70 -2.53
C ILE A 41 2.01 -5.17 -1.28
N LEU A 42 0.85 -4.55 -1.47
CA LEU A 42 0.04 -4.03 -0.35
C LEU A 42 -0.47 -5.16 0.54
N GLY A 43 -0.88 -6.28 -0.05
CA GLY A 43 -1.33 -7.47 0.68
C GLY A 43 -0.22 -8.05 1.54
N LEU A 44 0.97 -8.26 0.98
CA LEU A 44 2.15 -8.68 1.71
C LEU A 44 2.54 -7.67 2.80
N ALA A 45 2.45 -6.37 2.52
CA ALA A 45 2.78 -5.33 3.50
C ALA A 45 1.84 -5.32 4.71
N VAL A 46 0.55 -5.64 4.52
CA VAL A 46 -0.44 -5.78 5.60
C VAL A 46 -0.23 -7.10 6.35
N VAL A 47 -0.11 -8.22 5.64
CA VAL A 47 0.13 -9.54 6.26
C VAL A 47 1.43 -9.54 7.06
N ALA A 48 2.50 -8.96 6.51
CA ALA A 48 3.77 -8.84 7.22
C ALA A 48 3.65 -7.99 8.49
N HIS A 49 2.86 -6.91 8.48
CA HIS A 49 2.63 -6.09 9.67
C HIS A 49 1.77 -6.84 10.71
N ALA A 50 0.80 -7.64 10.25
CA ALA A 50 -0.03 -8.46 11.14
C ALA A 50 0.77 -9.61 11.79
N VAL A 51 1.66 -10.26 11.01
CA VAL A 51 2.51 -11.37 11.49
C VAL A 51 3.67 -10.87 12.33
N PHE A 52 4.36 -9.82 11.85
CA PHE A 52 5.43 -9.16 12.58
C PHE A 52 4.89 -7.89 13.22
N TRP A 53 4.50 -8.01 14.50
CA TRP A 53 4.09 -6.89 15.36
C TRP A 53 5.26 -5.96 15.76
N ALA A 54 6.15 -5.69 14.80
CA ALA A 54 7.35 -4.88 14.93
C ALA A 54 7.16 -3.61 14.06
N PRO A 55 6.65 -2.50 14.63
CA PRO A 55 6.34 -1.28 13.88
C PRO A 55 7.55 -0.62 13.20
N LEU A 56 8.76 -0.86 13.71
CA LEU A 56 10.02 -0.32 13.17
C LEU A 56 10.82 -1.34 12.35
N SER A 57 10.25 -2.50 12.04
CA SER A 57 10.92 -3.47 11.17
C SER A 57 11.06 -2.91 9.75
N LEU A 58 12.15 -3.25 9.07
CA LEU A 58 12.41 -2.89 7.67
C LEU A 58 11.23 -3.24 6.76
N LEU A 59 10.54 -4.37 6.99
CA LEU A 59 9.33 -4.74 6.24
C LEU A 59 8.17 -3.77 6.48
N ASN A 60 8.05 -3.25 7.70
CA ASN A 60 7.00 -2.32 8.04
C ASN A 60 7.20 -0.99 7.31
N LEU A 61 8.42 -0.43 7.41
CA LEU A 61 8.83 0.74 6.65
C LEU A 61 8.66 0.52 5.15
N ALA A 62 9.13 -0.59 4.60
CA ALA A 62 8.99 -0.91 3.18
C ALA A 62 7.53 -0.93 2.74
N GLY A 63 6.64 -1.51 3.55
CA GLY A 63 5.21 -1.48 3.27
C GLY A 63 4.59 -0.07 3.37
N THR A 64 5.06 0.78 4.27
CA THR A 64 4.60 2.17 4.38
C THR A 64 5.08 2.99 3.19
N VAL A 65 6.34 2.80 2.77
CA VAL A 65 6.90 3.36 1.55
C VAL A 65 6.10 2.88 0.34
N ALA A 66 5.76 1.59 0.26
CA ALA A 66 4.92 1.07 -0.82
C ALA A 66 3.54 1.76 -0.85
N ALA A 67 2.86 1.90 0.29
CA ALA A 67 1.59 2.62 0.35
C ALA A 67 1.72 4.10 -0.07
N LEU A 68 2.81 4.77 0.32
CA LEU A 68 3.09 6.14 -0.11
C LEU A 68 3.37 6.23 -1.62
N VAL A 69 4.14 5.30 -2.17
CA VAL A 69 4.44 5.23 -3.61
C VAL A 69 3.16 4.95 -4.40
N TYR A 70 2.27 4.10 -3.91
CA TYR A 70 0.94 3.86 -4.51
C TYR A 70 0.15 5.17 -4.62
N LEU A 71 0.01 5.87 -3.49
CA LEU A 71 -0.70 7.14 -3.43
C LEU A 71 -0.05 8.22 -4.33
N ALA A 72 1.28 8.28 -4.35
CA ALA A 72 2.03 9.23 -5.16
C ALA A 72 1.87 8.98 -6.67
N GLN A 73 2.00 7.73 -7.13
CA GLN A 73 1.79 7.32 -8.52
C GLN A 73 0.40 7.72 -9.01
N LEU A 74 -0.63 7.49 -8.19
CA LEU A 74 -2.01 7.77 -8.57
C LEU A 74 -2.36 9.25 -8.57
N ARG A 75 -1.81 10.05 -7.65
CA ARG A 75 -1.99 11.51 -7.65
C ARG A 75 -1.19 12.19 -8.77
N GLY A 76 -0.04 11.63 -9.13
CA GLY A 76 0.84 12.18 -10.16
C GLY A 76 0.29 12.02 -11.58
N SER A 77 -0.50 10.97 -11.85
CA SER A 77 -1.07 10.70 -13.18
C SER A 77 -2.21 11.63 -13.63
N HIS A 78 -2.54 12.67 -12.85
CA HIS A 78 -3.54 13.69 -13.19
C HIS A 78 -2.92 14.89 -13.94
N VAL A 79 -1.96 14.64 -14.84
CA VAL A 79 -1.42 15.65 -15.79
C VAL A 79 -1.84 15.34 -17.21
#